data_AF-A0A086LM59-F1
#
_entry.id   AF-A0A086LM59-F1
#
_cell.length_a   1.000
_cell.length_b   1.000
_cell.length_c   1.000
_cell.angle_alpha   90.00
_cell.angle_beta   90.00
_cell.angle_gamma   90.00
#
_symmetry.space_group_name_H-M   'P 1'
#
loop_
_entity.id
_entity.type
_entity.pdbx_description
1 polymer ?
#
loop_
_entity_poly.entity_id
_entity_poly.type
_entity_poly.pdbx_seq_one_letter_code
_entity_poly.pdbx_strand_id
1 'polypeptide(L)'
;MGMRPLHYVARYPTLENYESLFLLLKYGSPVNVRDVGGRTPLMIAARSSHPFSKLFARALIDRNADVTARDKAGLSALHYAAASNSCKLVKLLINRGADVMSQDIRGNTPLHYAAAFNADKSMNTLLNLAGNAIKVNVPNKNGKAPIHLAAAPSSFDVVPAKIVPALSLELLLEKHADPVARDAHGNTPLMDAVLGGYLEIAKRLLQIARVPLHDKNMDGKTALDLAQEAAERTGDDVLAYLTAVSSKPSCPFIPRVANSIHVLSDTQFGSLMRVGDTVTYECHHGFRLLGHATLTCMSRDGSPEFIPDPPVCIPMEQGAASSLYSAPLGLATALLVYLIPFFLTQF
;
A
#
# COMPACT_ATOMS: atom_id res chain seq x y z
N MET A 1 -21.56 -28.69 7.48
CA MET A 1 -21.55 -27.23 7.78
C MET A 1 -22.09 -27.03 9.20
N GLY A 2 -21.35 -26.41 10.12
CA GLY A 2 -21.84 -26.09 11.47
C GLY A 2 -22.23 -24.62 11.64
N MET A 3 -22.56 -23.94 10.53
CA MET A 3 -23.05 -22.57 10.60
C MET A 3 -24.43 -22.57 11.27
N ARG A 4 -24.58 -21.66 12.24
CA ARG A 4 -25.84 -21.39 12.94
C ARG A 4 -26.50 -20.14 12.34
N PRO A 5 -27.80 -19.87 12.60
CA PRO A 5 -28.50 -18.71 12.03
C PRO A 5 -27.73 -17.39 12.21
N LEU A 6 -27.10 -17.20 13.37
CA LEU A 6 -26.31 -16.00 13.66
C LEU A 6 -25.06 -15.85 12.76
N HIS A 7 -24.43 -16.97 12.35
CA HIS A 7 -23.35 -16.95 11.37
C HIS A 7 -23.86 -16.61 9.96
N TYR A 8 -25.04 -17.11 9.61
CA TYR A 8 -25.62 -16.88 8.30
C TYR A 8 -25.92 -15.39 8.08
N VAL A 9 -26.65 -14.77 9.02
CA VAL A 9 -26.97 -13.33 8.92
C VAL A 9 -25.70 -12.47 8.95
N ALA A 10 -24.69 -12.85 9.73
CA ALA A 10 -23.40 -12.14 9.76
C ALA A 10 -22.60 -12.29 8.44
N ARG A 11 -22.79 -13.39 7.70
CA ARG A 11 -22.12 -13.63 6.42
C ARG A 11 -22.70 -12.79 5.29
N TYR A 12 -24.00 -12.51 5.36
CA TYR A 12 -24.76 -11.81 4.32
C TYR A 12 -25.34 -10.52 4.89
N PRO A 13 -24.52 -9.47 5.11
CA PRO A 13 -24.95 -8.25 5.78
C PRO A 13 -25.81 -7.37 4.87
N THR A 14 -27.12 -7.65 4.84
CA THR A 14 -28.19 -6.86 4.20
C THR A 14 -29.04 -6.17 5.26
N LEU A 15 -29.91 -5.23 4.85
CA LEU A 15 -30.86 -4.59 5.77
C LEU A 15 -31.85 -5.61 6.37
N GLU A 16 -32.37 -6.53 5.54
CA GLU A 16 -33.27 -7.61 5.97
C GLU A 16 -32.60 -8.55 6.98
N ASN A 17 -31.34 -8.92 6.72
CA ASN A 17 -30.58 -9.76 7.66
C ASN A 17 -30.19 -9.01 8.94
N TYR A 18 -30.22 -7.67 8.94
CA TYR A 18 -29.97 -6.88 10.14
C TYR A 18 -31.17 -6.95 11.08
N GLU A 19 -32.40 -6.91 10.57
CA GLU A 19 -33.60 -7.18 11.38
C GLU A 19 -33.57 -8.60 11.94
N SER A 20 -33.21 -9.58 11.09
CA SER A 20 -33.04 -10.97 11.50
C SER A 20 -31.97 -11.12 12.60
N LEU A 21 -30.85 -10.41 12.50
CA LEU A 21 -29.82 -10.35 13.54
C LEU A 21 -30.41 -9.85 14.87
N PHE A 22 -31.19 -8.76 14.84
CA PHE A 22 -31.81 -8.20 16.03
C PHE A 22 -32.79 -9.17 16.69
N LEU A 23 -33.63 -9.84 15.90
CA LEU A 23 -34.56 -10.85 16.40
C LEU A 23 -33.81 -12.03 17.03
N LEU A 24 -32.80 -12.58 16.34
CA LEU A 24 -31.99 -13.68 16.85
C LEU A 24 -31.33 -13.33 18.19
N LEU A 25 -30.75 -12.13 18.30
CA LEU A 25 -30.13 -11.66 19.54
C LEU A 25 -31.15 -11.34 20.64
N LYS A 26 -32.36 -10.88 20.29
CA LYS A 26 -33.46 -10.61 21.25
C LYS A 26 -33.99 -11.91 21.86
N TYR A 27 -34.13 -12.96 21.06
CA TYR A 27 -34.63 -14.26 21.51
C TYR A 27 -33.53 -15.21 22.01
N GLY A 28 -32.39 -14.67 22.43
CA GLY A 28 -31.38 -15.41 23.20
C GLY A 28 -30.42 -16.27 22.37
N SER A 29 -30.25 -16.00 21.07
CA SER A 29 -29.19 -16.68 20.31
C SER A 29 -27.82 -16.40 20.91
N PRO A 30 -27.01 -17.44 21.21
CA PRO A 30 -25.69 -17.26 21.81
C PRO A 30 -24.77 -16.49 20.87
N VAL A 31 -24.33 -15.30 21.30
CA VAL A 31 -23.54 -14.36 20.48
C VAL A 31 -22.18 -14.92 20.06
N ASN A 32 -21.56 -15.71 20.94
CA ASN A 32 -20.23 -16.31 20.78
C ASN A 32 -20.27 -17.75 20.26
N VAL A 33 -21.36 -18.12 19.58
CA VAL A 33 -21.49 -19.44 19.01
C VAL A 33 -20.41 -19.71 17.97
N ARG A 34 -19.95 -20.96 17.88
CA ARG A 34 -18.86 -21.36 16.98
C ARG A 34 -19.33 -22.29 15.89
N ASP A 35 -18.86 -22.06 14.67
CA ASP A 35 -19.01 -23.00 13.56
C ASP A 35 -17.97 -24.15 13.63
N VAL A 36 -17.95 -25.04 12.62
CA VAL A 36 -16.99 -26.17 12.56
C VAL A 36 -15.53 -25.68 12.53
N GLY A 37 -15.27 -24.50 11.97
CA GLY A 37 -13.96 -23.86 11.95
C GLY A 37 -13.61 -23.15 13.25
N GLY A 38 -14.51 -23.13 14.23
CA GLY A 38 -14.36 -22.38 15.47
C GLY A 38 -14.65 -20.89 15.32
N ARG A 39 -15.18 -20.44 14.18
CA ARG A 39 -15.42 -19.02 13.91
C ARG A 39 -16.67 -18.55 14.64
N THR A 40 -16.66 -17.32 15.13
CA THR A 40 -17.84 -16.67 15.72
C THR A 40 -18.57 -15.81 14.67
N PRO A 41 -19.85 -15.45 14.89
CA PRO A 41 -20.55 -14.50 14.04
C PRO A 41 -19.80 -13.17 13.85
N LEU A 42 -19.11 -12.69 14.88
CA LEU A 42 -18.30 -11.47 14.79
C LEU A 42 -17.14 -11.63 13.81
N MET A 43 -16.44 -12.77 13.82
CA MET A 43 -15.38 -13.07 12.85
C MET A 43 -15.94 -13.13 11.43
N ILE A 44 -17.11 -13.75 11.25
CA ILE A 44 -17.76 -13.83 9.93
C ILE A 44 -18.14 -12.44 9.42
N ALA A 45 -18.74 -11.58 10.26
CA ALA A 45 -19.04 -10.19 9.90
C ALA A 45 -17.78 -9.40 9.55
N ALA A 46 -16.65 -9.68 10.21
CA ALA A 46 -15.37 -9.00 9.97
C ALA A 46 -14.70 -9.35 8.63
N ARG A 47 -15.14 -10.40 7.92
CA ARG A 47 -14.55 -10.85 6.65
C ARG A 47 -14.87 -9.97 5.45
N SER A 48 -15.73 -8.97 5.59
CA SER A 48 -16.22 -8.15 4.48
C SER A 48 -16.10 -6.66 4.78
N SER A 49 -15.70 -5.88 3.77
CA SER A 49 -15.71 -4.42 3.79
C SER A 49 -17.08 -3.80 3.46
N HIS A 50 -18.14 -4.60 3.32
CA HIS A 50 -19.48 -4.10 3.07
C HIS A 50 -19.90 -3.07 4.15
N PRO A 51 -20.56 -1.96 3.78
CA PRO A 51 -20.95 -0.91 4.74
C PRO A 51 -21.75 -1.44 5.94
N PHE A 52 -22.64 -2.42 5.70
CA PHE A 52 -23.43 -3.06 6.75
C PHE A 52 -22.62 -4.00 7.65
N SER A 53 -21.48 -4.54 7.22
CA SER A 53 -20.65 -5.43 8.06
C SER A 53 -20.27 -4.78 9.39
N LYS A 54 -19.99 -3.47 9.37
CA LYS A 54 -19.73 -2.69 10.59
C LYS A 54 -20.93 -2.66 11.52
N LEU A 55 -22.13 -2.51 10.97
CA LEU A 55 -23.38 -2.44 11.75
C LEU A 55 -23.66 -3.78 12.43
N PHE A 56 -23.46 -4.90 11.72
CA PHE A 56 -23.55 -6.25 12.28
C PHE A 56 -22.51 -6.48 13.38
N ALA A 57 -21.25 -6.16 13.11
CA ALA A 57 -20.18 -6.27 14.11
C ALA A 57 -20.50 -5.43 15.36
N ARG A 58 -21.03 -4.21 15.17
CA ARG A 58 -21.41 -3.34 16.29
C ARG A 58 -22.53 -3.94 17.13
N ALA A 59 -23.61 -4.41 16.49
CA ALA A 59 -24.73 -5.04 17.19
C ALA A 59 -24.31 -6.30 17.95
N LEU A 60 -23.40 -7.10 17.38
CA LEU A 60 -22.82 -8.27 18.07
C LEU A 60 -21.99 -7.86 19.29
N ILE A 61 -21.09 -6.87 19.15
CA ILE A 61 -20.24 -6.44 20.27
C ILE A 61 -21.08 -5.77 21.37
N ASP A 62 -22.11 -4.99 21.02
CA ASP A 62 -23.02 -4.39 22.01
C ASP A 62 -23.88 -5.44 22.74
N ARG A 63 -23.90 -6.69 22.25
CA ARG A 63 -24.43 -7.88 22.94
C ARG A 63 -23.33 -8.79 23.50
N ASN A 64 -22.18 -8.21 23.86
CA ASN A 64 -21.05 -8.90 24.50
C ASN A 64 -20.41 -10.01 23.65
N ALA A 65 -20.35 -9.82 22.32
CA ALA A 65 -19.48 -10.64 21.50
C ALA A 65 -18.02 -10.52 21.95
N ASP A 66 -17.35 -11.65 22.13
CA ASP A 66 -15.94 -11.73 22.50
C ASP A 66 -15.08 -11.31 21.30
N VAL A 67 -14.49 -10.11 21.40
CA VAL A 67 -13.61 -9.55 20.38
C VAL A 67 -12.24 -10.24 20.32
N THR A 68 -11.86 -10.95 21.40
CA THR A 68 -10.59 -11.65 21.54
C THR A 68 -10.67 -13.12 21.14
N ALA A 69 -11.88 -13.63 20.89
CA ALA A 69 -12.11 -14.99 20.44
C ALA A 69 -11.23 -15.33 19.23
N ARG A 70 -10.78 -16.58 19.17
CA ARG A 70 -9.91 -17.11 18.12
C ARG A 70 -10.50 -18.39 17.54
N ASP A 71 -10.47 -18.52 16.22
CA ASP A 71 -10.92 -19.74 15.53
C ASP A 71 -9.85 -20.86 15.58
N LYS A 72 -10.09 -21.99 14.91
CA LYS A 72 -9.15 -23.12 14.89
C LYS A 72 -7.80 -22.82 14.22
N ALA A 73 -7.74 -21.80 13.35
CA ALA A 73 -6.48 -21.31 12.78
C ALA A 73 -5.85 -20.22 13.66
N GLY A 74 -6.42 -19.95 14.84
CA GLY A 74 -5.96 -18.90 15.74
C GLY A 74 -6.37 -17.49 15.28
N LEU A 75 -7.24 -17.34 14.29
CA LEU A 75 -7.62 -16.03 13.76
C LEU A 75 -8.68 -15.39 14.64
N SER A 76 -8.45 -14.12 14.99
CA SER A 76 -9.44 -13.26 15.66
C SER A 76 -10.25 -12.45 14.65
N ALA A 77 -11.31 -11.79 15.11
CA ALA A 77 -12.08 -10.86 14.27
C ALA A 77 -11.19 -9.75 13.66
N LEU A 78 -10.14 -9.33 14.37
CA LEU A 78 -9.22 -8.29 13.89
C LEU A 78 -8.37 -8.77 12.71
N HIS A 79 -7.97 -10.05 12.66
CA HIS A 79 -7.28 -10.61 11.50
C HIS A 79 -8.15 -10.54 10.23
N TYR A 80 -9.42 -10.90 10.36
CA TYR A 80 -10.39 -10.85 9.26
C TYR A 80 -10.67 -9.41 8.81
N ALA A 81 -10.82 -8.48 9.76
CA ALA A 81 -11.02 -7.07 9.44
C ALA A 81 -9.78 -6.44 8.76
N ALA A 82 -8.59 -6.83 9.18
CA ALA A 82 -7.33 -6.37 8.61
C ALA A 82 -7.19 -6.81 7.14
N ALA A 83 -7.55 -8.06 6.82
CA ALA A 83 -7.53 -8.58 5.46
C ALA A 83 -8.62 -8.00 4.54
N SER A 84 -9.77 -7.59 5.09
CA SER A 84 -10.91 -7.12 4.27
C SER A 84 -10.79 -5.67 3.80
N ASN A 85 -9.73 -4.96 4.17
CA ASN A 85 -9.55 -3.53 3.93
C ASN A 85 -10.64 -2.63 4.55
N SER A 86 -11.29 -3.08 5.63
CA SER A 86 -12.33 -2.33 6.35
C SER A 86 -11.78 -1.54 7.54
N CYS A 87 -11.26 -0.33 7.29
CA CYS A 87 -10.74 0.56 8.33
C CYS A 87 -11.75 0.85 9.47
N LYS A 88 -13.04 0.93 9.14
CA LYS A 88 -14.11 1.16 10.12
C LYS A 88 -14.28 -0.02 11.09
N LEU A 89 -14.11 -1.25 10.62
CA LEU A 89 -14.16 -2.46 11.45
C LEU A 89 -12.90 -2.59 12.30
N VAL A 90 -11.72 -2.35 11.71
CA VAL A 90 -10.45 -2.32 12.45
C VAL A 90 -10.54 -1.33 13.62
N LYS A 91 -10.95 -0.08 13.36
CA LYS A 91 -11.14 0.93 14.40
C LYS A 91 -12.13 0.50 15.48
N LEU A 92 -13.26 -0.09 15.09
CA LEU A 92 -14.27 -0.58 16.03
C LEU A 92 -13.70 -1.67 16.94
N LEU A 93 -12.98 -2.65 16.38
CA LEU A 93 -12.43 -3.78 17.12
C LEU A 93 -11.31 -3.34 18.08
N ILE A 94 -10.38 -2.49 17.63
CA ILE A 94 -9.31 -1.94 18.48
C ILE A 94 -9.91 -1.16 19.66
N ASN A 95 -10.87 -0.27 19.39
CA ASN A 95 -11.55 0.51 20.45
C ASN A 95 -12.34 -0.37 21.43
N ARG A 96 -12.59 -1.63 21.08
CA ARG A 96 -13.31 -2.61 21.92
C ARG A 96 -12.37 -3.63 22.57
N GLY A 97 -11.05 -3.41 22.51
CA GLY A 97 -10.05 -4.22 23.20
C GLY A 97 -9.53 -5.40 22.40
N ALA A 98 -9.68 -5.40 21.07
CA ALA A 98 -9.04 -6.42 20.24
C ALA A 98 -7.50 -6.29 20.30
N ASP A 99 -6.82 -7.41 20.52
CA ASP A 99 -5.36 -7.47 20.56
C ASP A 99 -4.75 -7.31 19.15
N VAL A 100 -4.07 -6.19 18.94
CA VAL A 100 -3.39 -5.83 17.68
C VAL A 100 -2.16 -6.68 17.39
N MET A 101 -1.63 -7.39 18.39
CA MET A 101 -0.48 -8.29 18.30
C MET A 101 -0.85 -9.78 18.35
N SER A 102 -2.15 -10.09 18.39
CA SER A 102 -2.61 -11.48 18.40
C SER A 102 -2.03 -12.25 17.20
N GLN A 103 -1.41 -13.41 17.43
CA GLN A 103 -0.73 -14.18 16.39
C GLN A 103 -1.47 -15.46 16.07
N ASP A 104 -1.86 -15.70 14.81
CA ASP A 104 -2.45 -16.97 14.32
C ASP A 104 -1.53 -18.21 14.54
N ILE A 105 -1.97 -19.41 14.16
CA ILE A 105 -1.15 -20.63 14.33
C ILE A 105 0.18 -20.61 13.57
N ARG A 106 0.33 -19.73 12.57
CA ARG A 106 1.54 -19.50 11.78
C ARG A 106 2.37 -18.32 12.30
N GLY A 107 1.96 -17.66 13.38
CA GLY A 107 2.65 -16.49 13.94
C GLY A 107 2.27 -15.17 13.26
N ASN A 108 1.31 -15.15 12.33
CA ASN A 108 0.90 -13.94 11.64
C ASN A 108 0.02 -13.08 12.53
N THR A 109 0.34 -11.79 12.60
CA THR A 109 -0.48 -10.75 13.26
C THR A 109 -1.52 -10.15 12.31
N PRO A 110 -2.48 -9.35 12.78
CA PRO A 110 -3.36 -8.58 11.90
C PRO A 110 -2.60 -7.73 10.86
N LEU A 111 -1.42 -7.20 11.20
CA LEU A 111 -0.59 -6.44 10.25
C LEU A 111 -0.06 -7.30 9.10
N HIS A 112 0.29 -8.57 9.37
CA HIS A 112 0.66 -9.54 8.32
C HIS A 112 -0.49 -9.77 7.35
N TYR A 113 -1.72 -9.90 7.86
CA TYR A 113 -2.91 -10.04 7.04
C TYR A 113 -3.22 -8.78 6.23
N ALA A 114 -3.07 -7.59 6.81
CA ALA A 114 -3.25 -6.36 6.05
C ALA A 114 -2.22 -6.25 4.91
N ALA A 115 -0.97 -6.63 5.15
CA ALA A 115 0.09 -6.64 4.15
C ALA A 115 -0.17 -7.65 3.03
N ALA A 116 -0.48 -8.90 3.37
CA ALA A 116 -0.71 -9.99 2.41
C ALA A 116 -1.90 -9.72 1.46
N PHE A 117 -2.90 -8.97 1.93
CA PHE A 117 -4.12 -8.65 1.16
C PHE A 117 -4.11 -7.23 0.57
N ASN A 118 -2.97 -6.54 0.60
CA ASN A 118 -2.81 -5.14 0.19
C ASN A 118 -3.90 -4.20 0.75
N ALA A 119 -4.25 -4.38 2.02
CA ALA A 119 -5.34 -3.68 2.69
C ALA A 119 -4.85 -2.37 3.34
N ASP A 120 -4.41 -1.44 2.50
CA ASP A 120 -3.82 -0.14 2.84
C ASP A 120 -4.61 0.65 3.90
N LYS A 121 -5.95 0.76 3.76
CA LYS A 121 -6.79 1.51 4.71
C LYS A 121 -6.81 0.86 6.08
N SER A 122 -6.85 -0.47 6.11
CA SER A 122 -6.81 -1.23 7.36
C SER A 122 -5.44 -1.19 8.00
N MET A 123 -4.39 -1.30 7.20
CA MET A 123 -3.00 -1.16 7.64
C MET A 123 -2.74 0.22 8.24
N ASN A 124 -3.14 1.29 7.55
CA ASN A 124 -2.98 2.67 8.03
C ASN A 124 -3.74 2.89 9.35
N THR A 125 -4.94 2.30 9.45
CA THR A 125 -5.73 2.36 10.69
C THR A 125 -5.06 1.60 11.85
N LEU A 126 -4.53 0.40 11.58
CA LEU A 126 -3.75 -0.37 12.55
C LEU A 126 -2.55 0.45 13.05
N LEU A 127 -1.70 0.90 12.13
CA LEU A 127 -0.45 1.60 12.42
C LEU A 127 -0.67 2.93 13.16
N ASN A 128 -1.73 3.67 12.83
CA ASN A 128 -2.00 4.96 13.48
C ASN A 128 -2.73 4.83 14.82
N LEU A 129 -3.70 3.92 14.95
CA LEU A 129 -4.49 3.80 16.18
C LEU A 129 -3.78 3.04 17.29
N ALA A 130 -2.93 2.06 16.93
CA ALA A 130 -2.17 1.32 17.91
C ALA A 130 -0.88 2.03 18.34
N GLY A 131 -0.45 3.06 17.60
CA GLY A 131 0.80 3.78 17.85
C GLY A 131 1.97 2.80 18.02
N ASN A 132 2.77 3.01 19.07
CA ASN A 132 3.95 2.19 19.37
C ASN A 132 3.63 0.76 19.84
N ALA A 133 2.36 0.42 20.08
CA ALA A 133 1.99 -0.96 20.39
C ALA A 133 2.18 -1.88 19.19
N ILE A 134 2.19 -1.33 17.96
CA ILE A 134 2.49 -2.11 16.77
C ILE A 134 4.00 -2.20 16.51
N LYS A 135 4.52 -3.42 16.64
CA LYS A 135 5.83 -3.84 16.14
C LYS A 135 5.72 -4.19 14.66
N VAL A 136 6.25 -3.32 13.79
CA VAL A 136 6.13 -3.44 12.33
C VAL A 136 6.94 -4.61 11.75
N ASN A 137 8.06 -4.97 12.38
CA ASN A 137 9.01 -5.97 11.89
C ASN A 137 8.90 -7.34 12.59
N VAL A 138 7.74 -7.68 13.17
CA VAL A 138 7.57 -8.98 13.85
C VAL A 138 7.61 -10.11 12.82
N PRO A 139 8.54 -11.07 12.93
CA PRO A 139 8.53 -12.23 12.05
C PRO A 139 7.45 -13.23 12.48
N ASN A 140 6.80 -13.86 11.50
CA ASN A 140 5.97 -15.04 11.72
C ASN A 140 6.85 -16.31 11.90
N LYS A 141 6.23 -17.49 11.99
CA LYS A 141 6.98 -18.76 12.19
C LYS A 141 7.90 -19.14 11.03
N ASN A 142 7.71 -18.56 9.84
CA ASN A 142 8.57 -18.75 8.68
C ASN A 142 9.62 -17.61 8.57
N GLY A 143 9.81 -16.81 9.62
CA GLY A 143 10.72 -15.66 9.60
C GLY A 143 10.18 -14.45 8.81
N LYS A 144 9.01 -14.56 8.17
CA LYS A 144 8.47 -13.49 7.33
C LYS A 144 7.84 -12.40 8.19
N ALA A 145 8.43 -11.21 8.16
CA ALA A 145 7.81 -9.97 8.63
C ALA A 145 6.71 -9.49 7.66
N PRO A 146 5.79 -8.58 8.07
CA PRO A 146 4.72 -8.05 7.21
C PRO A 146 5.19 -7.56 5.84
N ILE A 147 6.36 -6.94 5.75
CA ILE A 147 6.93 -6.46 4.48
C ILE A 147 7.20 -7.57 3.46
N HIS A 148 7.55 -8.78 3.90
CA HIS A 148 7.69 -9.94 3.01
C HIS A 148 6.35 -10.31 2.37
N LEU A 149 5.26 -10.23 3.14
CA LEU A 149 3.92 -10.53 2.65
C LEU A 149 3.34 -9.40 1.79
N ALA A 150 3.76 -8.15 2.00
CA ALA A 150 3.46 -7.06 1.10
C ALA A 150 4.23 -7.19 -0.23
N ALA A 151 5.44 -7.77 -0.19
CA ALA A 151 6.28 -7.97 -1.36
C ALA A 151 5.85 -9.18 -2.22
N ALA A 152 5.31 -10.22 -1.58
CA ALA A 152 4.72 -11.39 -2.25
C ALA A 152 3.30 -11.68 -1.73
N PRO A 153 2.28 -10.88 -2.13
CA PRO A 153 0.92 -11.01 -1.61
C PRO A 153 0.27 -12.31 -2.08
N SER A 154 0.03 -13.21 -1.12
CA SER A 154 -0.40 -14.61 -1.34
C SER A 154 -1.80 -14.82 -1.92
N SER A 155 -2.58 -13.79 -2.27
CA SER A 155 -4.04 -13.95 -2.44
C SER A 155 -4.73 -13.09 -3.50
N PHE A 156 -4.06 -12.67 -4.57
CA PHE A 156 -4.76 -11.98 -5.66
C PHE A 156 -5.04 -12.90 -6.85
N ASP A 157 -5.87 -13.93 -6.63
CA ASP A 157 -6.61 -14.60 -7.72
C ASP A 157 -7.82 -13.76 -8.20
N VAL A 158 -8.17 -12.68 -7.48
CA VAL A 158 -9.37 -11.85 -7.75
C VAL A 158 -9.04 -10.49 -8.36
N VAL A 159 -7.78 -10.04 -8.31
CA VAL A 159 -7.32 -8.81 -8.96
C VAL A 159 -6.14 -9.18 -9.87
N PRO A 160 -6.18 -8.85 -11.17
CA PRO A 160 -5.04 -9.12 -12.05
C PRO A 160 -3.76 -8.51 -11.47
N ALA A 161 -2.67 -9.28 -11.45
CA ALA A 161 -1.33 -8.87 -10.99
C ALA A 161 -0.79 -7.58 -11.64
N LYS A 162 -1.44 -7.11 -12.72
CA LYS A 162 -1.17 -5.86 -13.43
C LYS A 162 -1.50 -4.58 -12.64
N ILE A 163 -2.23 -4.67 -11.52
CA ILE A 163 -2.73 -3.50 -10.74
C ILE A 163 -2.69 -3.75 -9.22
N VAL A 164 -1.71 -4.48 -8.69
CA VAL A 164 -1.53 -4.53 -7.22
C VAL A 164 -0.53 -3.44 -6.84
N PRO A 165 -0.97 -2.24 -6.41
CA PRO A 165 -0.04 -1.17 -6.11
C PRO A 165 0.74 -1.52 -4.84
N ALA A 166 1.97 -1.04 -4.80
CA ALA A 166 2.87 -1.09 -3.64
C ALA A 166 2.34 -0.33 -2.41
N LEU A 167 1.05 0.00 -2.28
CA LEU A 167 0.52 0.87 -1.22
C LEU A 167 0.83 0.32 0.18
N SER A 168 0.60 -0.98 0.40
CA SER A 168 0.94 -1.59 1.68
C SER A 168 2.44 -1.68 1.90
N LEU A 169 3.23 -1.84 0.83
CA LEU A 169 4.70 -1.82 0.91
C LEU A 169 5.22 -0.42 1.26
N GLU A 170 4.76 0.62 0.55
CA GLU A 170 5.11 2.03 0.77
C GLU A 170 4.78 2.47 2.19
N LEU A 171 3.56 2.16 2.65
CA LEU A 171 3.13 2.48 3.99
C LEU A 171 3.96 1.77 5.06
N LEU A 172 4.37 0.51 4.82
CA LEU A 172 5.28 -0.20 5.74
C LEU A 172 6.66 0.46 5.77
N LEU A 173 7.20 0.87 4.62
CA LEU A 173 8.49 1.56 4.52
C LEU A 173 8.46 2.92 5.22
N GLU A 174 7.38 3.70 5.03
CA GLU A 174 7.13 4.95 5.77
C GLU A 174 7.09 4.76 7.28
N LYS A 175 6.67 3.57 7.74
CA LYS A 175 6.61 3.19 9.16
C LYS A 175 7.81 2.37 9.61
N HIS A 176 8.95 2.53 8.94
CA HIS A 176 10.24 1.92 9.30
C HIS A 176 10.23 0.38 9.29
N ALA A 177 9.46 -0.22 8.38
CA ALA A 177 9.65 -1.63 8.06
C ALA A 177 11.05 -1.85 7.49
N ASP A 178 11.69 -2.94 7.89
CA ASP A 178 13.04 -3.30 7.44
C ASP A 178 12.96 -3.95 6.05
N PRO A 179 13.42 -3.27 4.98
CA PRO A 179 13.30 -3.80 3.63
C PRO A 179 14.34 -4.86 3.28
N VAL A 180 15.34 -5.05 4.14
CA VAL A 180 16.37 -6.09 3.99
C VAL A 180 16.23 -7.18 5.06
N ALA A 181 15.09 -7.20 5.75
CA ALA A 181 14.73 -8.26 6.68
C ALA A 181 14.84 -9.61 5.98
N ARG A 182 15.25 -10.63 6.73
CA ARG A 182 15.47 -11.98 6.20
C ARG A 182 14.47 -12.95 6.79
N ASP A 183 13.80 -13.70 5.92
CA ASP A 183 12.93 -14.79 6.33
C ASP A 183 13.73 -16.04 6.77
N ALA A 184 13.03 -17.14 7.07
CA ALA A 184 13.66 -18.39 7.51
C ALA A 184 14.55 -19.05 6.45
N HIS A 185 14.49 -18.63 5.19
CA HIS A 185 15.37 -19.09 4.09
C HIS A 185 16.46 -18.06 3.78
N GLY A 186 16.51 -16.97 4.56
CA GLY A 186 17.40 -15.85 4.31
C GLY A 186 16.96 -14.97 3.14
N ASN A 187 15.75 -15.15 2.61
CA ASN A 187 15.24 -14.33 1.51
C ASN A 187 14.88 -12.94 2.02
N THR A 188 15.23 -11.92 1.24
CA THR A 188 14.75 -10.55 1.46
C THR A 188 13.37 -10.34 0.83
N PRO A 189 12.63 -9.28 1.19
CA PRO A 189 11.41 -8.90 0.49
C PRO A 189 11.58 -8.78 -1.03
N LEU A 190 12.74 -8.35 -1.51
CA LEU A 190 13.03 -8.31 -2.96
C LEU A 190 13.06 -9.72 -3.55
N MET A 191 13.71 -10.67 -2.89
CA MET A 191 13.76 -12.06 -3.33
C MET A 191 12.36 -12.70 -3.34
N ASP A 192 11.54 -12.40 -2.33
CA ASP A 192 10.14 -12.82 -2.29
C ASP A 192 9.33 -12.23 -3.46
N ALA A 193 9.51 -10.93 -3.77
CA ALA A 193 8.86 -10.28 -4.90
C ALA A 193 9.27 -10.92 -6.24
N VAL A 194 10.55 -11.27 -6.37
CA VAL A 194 11.11 -11.93 -7.56
C VAL A 194 10.57 -13.33 -7.74
N LEU A 195 10.56 -14.14 -6.67
CA LEU A 195 10.01 -15.49 -6.69
C LEU A 195 8.51 -15.51 -7.04
N GLY A 196 7.79 -14.44 -6.69
CA GLY A 196 6.39 -14.25 -7.05
C GLY A 196 6.13 -13.58 -8.40
N GLY A 197 7.17 -13.13 -9.12
CA GLY A 197 7.03 -12.44 -10.40
C GLY A 197 6.50 -11.00 -10.32
N TYR A 198 6.60 -10.35 -9.16
CA TYR A 198 6.02 -9.02 -8.94
C TYR A 198 6.97 -7.90 -9.38
N LEU A 199 7.07 -7.66 -10.70
CA LEU A 199 7.97 -6.66 -11.30
C LEU A 199 7.88 -5.27 -10.67
N GLU A 200 6.67 -4.74 -10.51
CA GLU A 200 6.48 -3.37 -9.98
C GLU A 200 6.89 -3.26 -8.50
N ILE A 201 6.68 -4.33 -7.72
CA ILE A 201 7.15 -4.41 -6.33
C ILE A 201 8.69 -4.49 -6.31
N ALA A 202 9.30 -5.31 -7.17
CA ALA A 202 10.75 -5.43 -7.26
C ALA A 202 11.41 -4.09 -7.66
N LYS A 203 10.86 -3.40 -8.67
CA LYS A 203 11.26 -2.03 -9.04
C LYS A 203 11.17 -1.10 -7.85
N ARG A 204 10.05 -1.14 -7.12
CA ARG A 204 9.81 -0.21 -6.01
C ARG A 204 10.73 -0.46 -4.82
N LEU A 205 11.00 -1.72 -4.47
CA LEU A 205 11.96 -2.09 -3.44
C LEU A 205 13.38 -1.62 -3.79
N LEU A 206 13.79 -1.76 -5.05
CA LEU A 206 15.09 -1.27 -5.51
C LEU A 206 15.17 0.26 -5.51
N GLN A 207 14.07 0.96 -5.78
CA GLN A 207 14.00 2.44 -5.74
C GLN A 207 14.02 3.00 -4.32
N ILE A 208 13.19 2.48 -3.41
CA ILE A 208 12.98 3.09 -2.09
C ILE A 208 14.00 2.59 -1.06
N ALA A 209 14.38 1.32 -1.14
CA ALA A 209 14.85 0.63 0.06
C ALA A 209 16.35 0.30 0.09
N ARG A 210 17.16 0.80 -0.86
CA ARG A 210 18.61 0.50 -0.94
C ARG A 210 18.90 -1.01 -0.78
N VAL A 211 18.00 -1.86 -1.27
CA VAL A 211 18.08 -3.32 -1.07
C VAL A 211 19.27 -3.87 -1.85
N PRO A 212 20.21 -4.57 -1.19
CA PRO A 212 21.39 -5.10 -1.87
C PRO A 212 20.98 -6.15 -2.90
N LEU A 213 21.24 -5.85 -4.18
CA LEU A 213 20.90 -6.72 -5.31
C LEU A 213 21.72 -8.02 -5.30
N HIS A 214 22.94 -7.95 -4.77
CA HIS A 214 23.91 -9.05 -4.76
C HIS A 214 23.96 -9.82 -3.44
N ASP A 215 23.08 -9.50 -2.49
CA ASP A 215 22.96 -10.27 -1.27
C ASP A 215 22.50 -11.69 -1.58
N LYS A 216 23.07 -12.65 -0.86
CA LYS A 216 22.75 -14.07 -1.00
C LYS A 216 21.82 -14.52 0.10
N ASN A 217 20.87 -15.39 -0.21
CA ASN A 217 20.05 -16.10 0.77
C ASN A 217 20.83 -17.27 1.40
N MET A 218 20.18 -18.10 2.21
CA MET A 218 20.84 -19.27 2.84
C MET A 218 21.28 -20.33 1.84
N ASP A 219 20.68 -20.38 0.65
CA ASP A 219 21.06 -21.27 -0.45
C ASP A 219 22.22 -20.71 -1.30
N GLY A 220 22.75 -19.53 -0.93
CA GLY A 220 23.83 -18.87 -1.68
C GLY A 220 23.37 -18.14 -2.95
N LYS A 221 22.05 -17.94 -3.13
CA LYS A 221 21.44 -17.35 -4.33
C LYS A 221 21.13 -15.87 -4.14
N THR A 222 21.42 -15.08 -5.16
CA THR A 222 21.03 -13.67 -5.27
C THR A 222 19.60 -13.52 -5.82
N ALA A 223 19.05 -12.30 -5.77
CA ALA A 223 17.77 -12.03 -6.41
C ALA A 223 17.79 -12.33 -7.92
N LEU A 224 18.92 -12.12 -8.60
CA LEU A 224 19.07 -12.43 -10.03
C LEU A 224 19.07 -13.95 -10.28
N ASP A 225 19.78 -14.72 -9.43
CA ASP A 225 19.81 -16.18 -9.54
C ASP A 225 18.41 -16.77 -9.36
N LEU A 226 17.66 -16.27 -8.38
CA LEU A 226 16.26 -16.67 -8.15
C LEU A 226 15.36 -16.30 -9.33
N ALA A 227 15.56 -15.13 -9.96
CA ALA A 227 14.80 -14.73 -11.14
C ALA A 227 15.07 -15.66 -12.33
N GLN A 228 16.31 -16.10 -12.51
CA GLN A 228 16.68 -17.01 -13.59
C GLN A 228 16.04 -18.39 -13.41
N GLU A 229 16.00 -18.90 -12.18
CA GLU A 229 15.32 -20.16 -11.86
C GLU A 229 13.79 -20.07 -11.91
N ALA A 230 13.24 -18.89 -11.64
CA ALA A 230 11.80 -18.65 -11.66
C ALA A 230 11.27 -18.23 -13.04
N ALA A 231 12.13 -17.88 -14.00
CA ALA A 231 11.76 -17.31 -15.30
C ALA A 231 10.69 -18.14 -16.05
N GLU A 232 10.80 -19.47 -16.02
CA GLU A 232 9.82 -20.38 -16.62
C GLU A 232 8.41 -20.25 -16.01
N ARG A 233 8.31 -19.81 -14.75
CA ARG A 233 7.05 -19.70 -13.99
C ARG A 233 6.52 -18.27 -13.88
N THR A 234 7.40 -17.27 -13.79
CA THR A 234 7.03 -15.89 -13.46
C THR A 234 7.12 -14.91 -14.63
N GLY A 235 7.63 -15.36 -15.78
CA GLY A 235 7.83 -14.52 -16.98
C GLY A 235 9.16 -13.77 -16.97
N ASP A 236 9.63 -13.42 -18.16
CA ASP A 236 10.99 -12.90 -18.39
C ASP A 236 11.19 -11.44 -17.95
N ASP A 237 10.13 -10.69 -17.66
CA ASP A 237 10.21 -9.24 -17.39
C ASP A 237 11.04 -8.91 -16.14
N VAL A 238 10.88 -9.70 -15.07
CA VAL A 238 11.65 -9.51 -13.81
C VAL A 238 13.12 -9.84 -14.05
N LEU A 239 13.41 -10.93 -14.75
CA LEU A 239 14.77 -11.33 -15.09
C LEU A 239 15.45 -10.29 -15.98
N ALA A 240 14.77 -9.82 -17.03
CA ALA A 240 15.26 -8.78 -17.93
C ALA A 240 15.57 -7.48 -17.16
N TYR A 241 14.67 -7.08 -16.26
CA TYR A 241 14.87 -5.90 -15.42
C TYR A 241 16.07 -6.06 -14.48
N LEU A 242 16.16 -7.15 -13.73
CA LEU A 242 17.29 -7.36 -12.81
C LEU A 242 18.62 -7.50 -13.54
N THR A 243 18.64 -8.12 -14.72
CA THR A 243 19.83 -8.20 -15.58
C THR A 243 20.28 -6.81 -16.03
N ALA A 244 19.34 -5.96 -16.43
CA ALA A 244 19.62 -4.58 -16.83
C ALA A 244 20.14 -3.72 -15.65
N VAL A 245 19.60 -3.90 -14.45
CA VAL A 245 20.06 -3.19 -13.24
C VAL A 245 21.42 -3.74 -12.77
N SER A 246 21.64 -5.05 -12.84
CA SER A 246 22.91 -5.69 -12.44
C SER A 246 24.08 -5.34 -13.37
N SER A 247 23.81 -5.00 -14.63
CA SER A 247 24.84 -4.70 -15.64
C SER A 247 25.26 -3.22 -15.69
N LYS A 248 24.58 -2.33 -14.95
CA LYS A 248 24.85 -0.89 -14.92
C LYS A 248 25.11 -0.39 -13.49
N PRO A 249 26.37 -0.27 -13.05
CA PRO A 249 26.70 0.17 -11.69
C PRO A 249 26.66 1.70 -11.49
N SER A 250 25.83 2.48 -12.21
CA SER A 250 25.81 3.95 -12.12
C SER A 250 24.40 4.55 -12.02
N CYS A 251 24.27 5.67 -11.27
CA CYS A 251 23.05 6.33 -10.75
C CYS A 251 21.74 5.91 -11.44
N PRO A 252 21.06 4.85 -10.97
CA PRO A 252 20.03 4.18 -11.77
C PRO A 252 18.67 4.90 -11.76
N PHE A 253 18.50 5.98 -10.99
CA PHE A 253 17.20 6.65 -10.88
C PHE A 253 17.36 8.15 -10.63
N ILE A 254 17.47 8.93 -11.71
CA ILE A 254 17.15 10.36 -11.66
C ILE A 254 15.61 10.45 -11.69
N PRO A 255 14.94 10.86 -10.61
CA PRO A 255 13.49 10.96 -10.59
C PRO A 255 13.04 11.99 -11.62
N ARG A 256 12.12 11.61 -12.52
CA ARG A 256 11.48 12.57 -13.42
C ARG A 256 10.62 13.52 -12.60
N VAL A 257 10.93 14.80 -12.66
CA VAL A 257 10.11 15.86 -12.06
C VAL A 257 9.23 16.45 -13.17
N ALA A 258 7.91 16.41 -12.97
CA ALA A 258 6.96 16.93 -13.95
C ALA A 258 7.18 18.43 -14.19
N ASN A 259 7.05 18.87 -15.44
CA ASN A 259 7.24 20.26 -15.87
C ASN A 259 8.67 20.80 -15.65
N SER A 260 9.69 19.96 -15.80
CA SER A 260 11.09 20.37 -15.69
C SER A 260 11.96 19.82 -16.83
N ILE A 261 13.08 20.50 -17.06
CA ILE A 261 14.19 20.06 -17.93
C ILE A 261 15.34 19.64 -17.01
N HIS A 262 16.00 18.54 -17.37
CA HIS A 262 17.19 18.04 -16.65
C HIS A 262 18.43 18.26 -17.49
N VAL A 263 19.46 18.85 -16.89
CA VAL A 263 20.80 18.96 -17.49
C VAL A 263 21.77 18.10 -16.69
N LEU A 264 22.35 17.11 -17.37
CA LEU A 264 23.40 16.24 -16.84
C LEU A 264 24.75 16.90 -17.07
N SER A 265 25.51 17.11 -16.01
CA SER A 265 26.92 17.51 -16.10
C SER A 265 27.81 16.46 -15.45
N ASP A 266 28.84 16.08 -16.20
CA ASP A 266 29.86 15.13 -15.80
C ASP A 266 31.09 15.96 -15.36
N THR A 267 31.31 16.10 -14.05
CA THR A 267 32.37 16.98 -13.51
C THR A 267 33.64 16.20 -13.16
N GLN A 268 34.66 16.28 -14.01
CA GLN A 268 35.99 15.75 -13.72
C GLN A 268 36.88 16.84 -13.12
N PHE A 269 37.40 16.62 -11.90
CA PHE A 269 38.43 17.47 -11.29
C PHE A 269 39.80 16.77 -11.38
N GLY A 270 40.48 16.97 -12.51
CA GLY A 270 41.82 16.43 -12.73
C GLY A 270 41.89 14.90 -12.81
N SER A 271 43.08 14.33 -12.62
CA SER A 271 43.36 12.90 -12.81
C SER A 271 43.02 11.99 -11.63
N LEU A 272 42.56 12.52 -10.50
CA LEU A 272 42.41 11.77 -9.25
C LEU A 272 41.01 11.85 -8.61
N MET A 273 40.07 12.63 -9.15
CA MET A 273 38.76 12.82 -8.52
C MET A 273 37.63 12.97 -9.55
N ARG A 274 36.74 11.97 -9.62
CA ARG A 274 35.43 12.13 -10.26
C ARG A 274 34.46 12.69 -9.22
N VAL A 275 34.00 13.93 -9.43
CA VAL A 275 32.83 14.44 -8.72
C VAL A 275 31.65 13.88 -9.51
N GLY A 276 30.93 12.92 -8.95
CA GLY A 276 29.96 12.14 -9.72
C GLY A 276 28.85 12.98 -10.36
N ASP A 277 28.02 12.30 -11.17
CA ASP A 277 27.03 12.94 -12.02
C ASP A 277 26.19 13.96 -11.25
N THR A 278 26.18 15.19 -11.74
CA THR A 278 25.35 16.26 -11.20
C THR A 278 24.17 16.49 -12.13
N VAL A 279 22.96 16.51 -11.56
CA VAL A 279 21.72 16.77 -12.28
C VAL A 279 21.15 18.09 -11.79
N THR A 280 20.96 19.02 -12.72
CA THR A 280 20.30 20.30 -12.43
C THR A 280 18.88 20.30 -13.00
N TYR A 281 17.93 20.80 -12.23
CA TYR A 281 16.51 20.90 -12.56
C TYR A 281 16.12 22.36 -12.84
N GLU A 282 15.53 22.58 -14.00
CA GLU A 282 14.90 23.86 -14.36
C GLU A 282 13.42 23.65 -14.67
N CYS A 283 12.53 24.39 -14.00
CA CYS A 283 11.10 24.30 -14.30
C CYS A 283 10.76 25.00 -15.63
N HIS A 284 9.77 24.47 -16.36
CA HIS A 284 9.20 25.15 -17.52
C HIS A 284 8.56 26.50 -17.14
N HIS A 285 8.43 27.39 -18.13
CA HIS A 285 7.84 28.71 -17.95
C HIS A 285 6.42 28.61 -17.34
N GLY A 286 6.15 29.40 -16.31
CA GLY A 286 4.88 29.36 -15.55
C GLY A 286 4.91 28.51 -14.27
N PHE A 287 6.02 27.82 -13.99
CA PHE A 287 6.23 27.03 -12.77
C PHE A 287 7.42 27.58 -11.97
N ARG A 288 7.41 27.41 -10.65
CA ARG A 288 8.53 27.71 -9.75
C ARG A 288 9.01 26.45 -9.04
N LEU A 289 10.31 26.39 -8.77
CA LEU A 289 10.96 25.28 -8.10
C LEU A 289 10.80 25.37 -6.58
N LEU A 290 10.53 24.24 -5.94
CA LEU A 290 10.48 24.10 -4.49
C LEU A 290 11.42 22.95 -4.08
N GLY A 291 12.52 23.29 -3.38
CA GLY A 291 13.62 22.37 -3.05
C GLY A 291 14.97 22.81 -3.65
N HIS A 292 15.98 21.95 -3.57
CA HIS A 292 17.30 22.20 -4.14
C HIS A 292 17.30 21.89 -5.64
N ALA A 293 17.82 22.82 -6.46
CA ALA A 293 17.86 22.70 -7.91
C ALA A 293 18.87 21.67 -8.43
N THR A 294 19.79 21.24 -7.60
CA THR A 294 20.92 20.40 -8.00
C THR A 294 21.00 19.17 -7.12
N LEU A 295 21.04 18.00 -7.74
CA LEU A 295 21.32 16.72 -7.11
C LEU A 295 22.69 16.25 -7.56
N THR A 296 23.62 16.02 -6.63
CA THR A 296 24.97 15.53 -6.93
C THR A 296 25.08 14.10 -6.41
N CYS A 297 25.25 13.14 -7.32
CA CYS A 297 25.59 11.77 -6.95
C CYS A 297 27.07 11.73 -6.56
N MET A 298 27.40 11.52 -5.28
CA MET A 298 28.80 11.32 -4.87
C MET A 298 29.10 9.85 -4.62
N SER A 299 30.34 9.47 -4.91
CA SER A 299 30.98 8.27 -4.39
C SER A 299 32.33 8.71 -3.88
N ARG A 300 32.50 8.78 -2.56
CA ARG A 300 33.82 9.09 -1.98
C ARG A 300 34.73 7.85 -2.00
N ASP A 301 34.13 6.66 -1.85
CA ASP A 301 34.86 5.41 -1.61
C ASP A 301 34.31 4.21 -2.41
N GLY A 302 33.45 4.42 -3.41
CA GLY A 302 32.75 3.34 -4.12
C GLY A 302 31.38 2.96 -3.55
N SER A 303 30.93 3.61 -2.47
CA SER A 303 29.57 3.48 -1.93
C SER A 303 28.68 4.67 -2.31
N PRO A 304 27.38 4.48 -2.59
CA PRO A 304 26.48 5.58 -2.91
C PRO A 304 26.18 6.45 -1.67
N GLU A 305 26.69 7.68 -1.66
CA GLU A 305 26.40 8.69 -0.64
C GLU A 305 25.31 9.67 -1.11
N PHE A 306 24.32 9.88 -0.23
CA PHE A 306 23.34 10.97 -0.17
C PHE A 306 22.75 11.51 -1.50
N ILE A 307 21.50 11.13 -1.78
CA ILE A 307 20.65 11.76 -2.80
C ILE A 307 19.59 12.61 -2.06
N PRO A 308 19.61 13.95 -2.17
CA PRO A 308 18.53 14.80 -1.64
C PRO A 308 17.18 14.47 -2.32
N ASP A 309 16.07 14.75 -1.64
CA ASP A 309 14.75 14.65 -2.26
C ASP A 309 14.69 15.49 -3.55
N PRO A 310 14.13 14.96 -4.66
CA PRO A 310 14.05 15.70 -5.90
C PRO A 310 13.14 16.93 -5.74
N PRO A 311 13.48 18.07 -6.37
CA PRO A 311 12.68 19.28 -6.26
C PRO A 311 11.32 19.12 -6.95
N VAL A 312 10.36 19.96 -6.60
CA VAL A 312 9.02 19.97 -7.20
C VAL A 312 8.80 21.27 -7.96
N CYS A 313 8.28 21.18 -9.20
CA CYS A 313 7.80 22.34 -9.96
C CYS A 313 6.32 22.56 -9.68
N ILE A 314 5.99 23.68 -9.03
CA ILE A 314 4.60 24.08 -8.74
C ILE A 314 4.19 25.26 -9.61
N PRO A 315 2.92 25.36 -10.07
CA PRO A 315 2.44 26.52 -10.82
C PRO A 315 2.66 27.80 -10.03
N MET A 316 3.08 28.87 -10.71
CA MET A 316 3.07 30.20 -10.09
C MET A 316 1.62 30.67 -10.01
N GLU A 317 1.07 30.82 -8.80
CA GLU A 317 -0.21 31.49 -8.62
C GLU A 317 -0.11 32.91 -9.16
N GLN A 318 -0.85 33.22 -10.22
CA GLN A 318 -1.14 34.61 -10.58
C GLN A 318 -2.09 35.13 -9.50
N GLY A 319 -1.52 35.62 -8.40
CA GLY A 319 -2.26 36.18 -7.29
C GLY A 319 -3.19 37.28 -7.79
N ALA A 320 -4.48 37.08 -7.57
CA ALA A 320 -5.47 38.13 -7.61
C ALA A 320 -5.05 39.23 -6.61
N ALA A 321 -4.54 40.34 -7.14
CA ALA A 321 -4.51 41.59 -6.40
C ALA A 321 -5.94 42.15 -6.37
N SER A 322 -6.53 42.16 -5.18
CA SER A 322 -7.73 42.93 -4.88
C SER A 322 -7.34 44.39 -4.64
N SER A 323 -7.92 45.32 -5.41
CA SER A 323 -8.59 46.56 -4.93
C SER A 323 -8.62 47.64 -6.01
N LEU A 324 -9.85 48.08 -6.32
CA LEU A 324 -10.28 49.45 -6.68
C LEU A 324 -9.55 50.17 -7.83
N TYR A 325 -10.21 50.33 -8.97
CA TYR A 325 -10.65 51.61 -9.56
C TYR A 325 -11.06 51.45 -11.04
N SER A 326 -12.17 52.13 -11.40
CA SER A 326 -12.63 52.57 -12.74
C SER A 326 -13.09 51.56 -13.81
N ALA A 327 -14.40 51.55 -14.04
CA ALA A 327 -15.08 51.36 -15.32
C ALA A 327 -14.68 52.46 -16.36
N PRO A 328 -15.07 52.43 -17.66
CA PRO A 328 -16.12 51.60 -18.28
C PRO A 328 -15.77 50.94 -19.64
N LEU A 329 -16.73 50.11 -20.05
CA LEU A 329 -16.86 49.47 -21.36
C LEU A 329 -16.79 50.47 -22.52
N GLY A 330 -15.96 50.16 -23.52
CA GLY A 330 -16.01 50.72 -24.86
C GLY A 330 -16.61 49.71 -25.84
N LEU A 331 -17.69 50.14 -26.48
CA LEU A 331 -18.42 49.44 -27.54
C LEU A 331 -17.52 49.06 -28.72
N ALA A 332 -17.69 47.84 -29.24
CA ALA A 332 -17.52 47.56 -30.66
C ALA A 332 -18.59 46.57 -31.11
N THR A 333 -19.57 47.16 -31.79
CA THR A 333 -20.67 46.56 -32.53
C THR A 333 -20.21 45.82 -33.78
N ALA A 334 -21.16 45.03 -34.31
CA ALA A 334 -21.30 44.53 -35.70
C ALA A 334 -20.79 43.09 -35.90
N LEU A 335 -21.51 42.16 -36.53
CA LEU A 335 -22.68 42.18 -37.42
C LEU A 335 -23.42 40.84 -37.27
N LEU A 336 -24.75 40.86 -37.12
CA LEU A 336 -25.79 40.35 -38.06
C LEU A 336 -25.61 38.88 -38.49
N VAL A 337 -26.45 37.94 -38.04
CA VAL A 337 -27.87 37.67 -38.41
C VAL A 337 -27.94 36.34 -39.15
N TYR A 338 -28.74 35.42 -38.61
CA TYR A 338 -29.85 34.68 -39.23
C TYR A 338 -30.34 33.68 -38.16
N LEU A 339 -31.37 34.06 -37.39
CA LEU A 339 -32.79 33.72 -37.60
C LEU A 339 -33.02 32.19 -37.60
N ILE A 340 -33.46 31.60 -36.47
CA ILE A 340 -34.86 31.43 -36.01
C ILE A 340 -35.47 30.12 -36.57
N PRO A 341 -36.35 29.35 -35.87
CA PRO A 341 -36.46 29.05 -34.43
C PRO A 341 -37.17 27.66 -34.17
N PHE A 342 -37.78 27.49 -32.99
CA PHE A 342 -38.92 26.59 -32.65
C PHE A 342 -38.69 25.08 -32.55
N PHE A 343 -39.20 24.36 -31.55
CA PHE A 343 -39.94 24.62 -30.28
C PHE A 343 -39.85 23.28 -29.50
N LEU A 344 -39.71 23.29 -28.16
CA LEU A 344 -40.69 22.77 -27.16
C LEU A 344 -41.34 21.41 -27.55
N THR A 345 -41.34 20.35 -26.75
CA THR A 345 -41.82 20.22 -25.35
C THR A 345 -41.66 18.77 -24.87
N GLN A 346 -41.51 18.60 -23.55
CA GLN A 346 -42.05 17.54 -22.66
C GLN A 346 -41.93 16.06 -23.07
N PHE A 347 -41.25 15.25 -22.26
CA PHE A 347 -41.80 14.48 -21.12
C PHE A 347 -40.65 14.02 -20.21
#